data_AF-A0A3E0MT57-F1
#
_entry.id   AF-A0A3E0MT57-F1
#
_cell.length_a   1.000
_cell.length_b   1.000
_cell.length_c   1.000
_cell.angle_alpha   90.00
_cell.angle_beta   90.00
_cell.angle_gamma   90.00
#
_symmetry.space_group_name_H-M   'P 1'
#
loop_
_entity.id
_entity.type
_entity.pdbx_description
1 polymer ?
#
loop_
_entity_poly.entity_id
_entity_poly.type
_entity_poly.pdbx_seq_one_letter_code
_entity_poly.pdbx_strand_id
1 'polypeptide(L)' 'MADKAIEPGKKSTERYLPEKAWAAMSKSERKKTDDKKKRESRKGKQFVENTERAKKARKAVSKAEKRKMGQG' A
#
# COMPACT_ATOMS: atom_id res chain seq x y z
N MET A 1 18.37 -2.75 5.44
CA MET A 1 17.33 -1.69 5.50
C MET A 1 16.00 -2.35 5.76
N ALA A 2 15.38 -2.14 6.93
CA ALA A 2 14.07 -2.69 7.24
C ALA A 2 13.02 -2.12 6.27
N ASP A 3 12.11 -2.96 5.78
CA ASP A 3 10.97 -2.55 4.99
C ASP A 3 10.01 -1.75 5.88
N LYS A 4 10.26 -0.43 5.98
CA LYS A 4 9.46 0.50 6.78
C LYS A 4 7.96 0.38 6.49
N ALA A 5 7.61 -0.05 5.26
CA ALA A 5 6.24 -0.26 4.80
C ALA A 5 5.48 -1.45 5.43
N ILE A 6 6.14 -2.35 6.18
CA ILE A 6 5.48 -3.37 7.00
C ILE A 6 5.92 -3.29 8.48
N GLU A 7 6.57 -2.21 8.89
CA GLU A 7 7.12 -2.14 10.24
C GLU A 7 5.97 -1.83 11.23
N PRO A 8 5.59 -2.79 12.10
CA PRO A 8 4.43 -2.61 12.97
C PRO A 8 4.68 -1.42 13.92
N GLY A 9 3.74 -0.47 13.95
CA GLY A 9 3.83 0.73 14.79
C GLY A 9 4.45 1.96 14.11
N LYS A 10 5.05 1.85 12.91
CA LYS A 10 5.39 3.03 12.11
C LYS A 10 4.23 3.36 11.19
N LYS A 11 3.59 4.51 11.43
CA LYS A 11 2.78 5.22 10.42
C LYS A 11 3.68 5.57 9.23
N SER A 12 3.95 4.59 8.37
CA SER A 12 4.49 4.85 7.05
C SER A 12 3.45 5.70 6.31
N THR A 13 3.63 6.04 5.04
CA THR A 13 2.56 6.71 4.27
C THR A 13 1.28 5.82 4.09
N GLU A 14 1.05 4.86 4.98
CA GLU A 14 0.00 3.86 5.20
C GLU A 14 -1.43 4.33 5.10
N ARG A 15 -1.69 5.64 5.06
CA ARG A 15 -3.06 6.14 4.84
C ARG A 15 -3.69 5.62 3.54
N TYR A 16 -2.88 5.05 2.62
CA TYR A 16 -3.33 4.69 1.28
C TYR A 16 -3.41 3.18 0.98
N LEU A 17 -2.89 2.27 1.82
CA LEU A 17 -2.99 0.81 1.60
C LEU A 17 -2.99 -0.01 2.90
N PRO A 18 -3.79 -1.11 2.96
CA PRO A 18 -3.72 -2.08 4.05
C PRO A 18 -2.35 -2.75 4.17
N GLU A 19 -1.94 -3.13 5.38
CA GLU A 19 -0.68 -3.87 5.64
C GLU A 19 -0.58 -5.15 4.81
N LYS A 20 -1.68 -5.92 4.69
CA LYS A 20 -1.74 -7.11 3.82
C LYS A 20 -1.41 -6.80 2.36
N ALA A 21 -1.75 -5.61 1.89
CA ALA A 21 -1.46 -5.20 0.51
C ALA A 21 0.00 -4.80 0.35
N TRP A 22 0.60 -4.17 1.38
CA TRP A 22 2.04 -4.00 1.42
C TRP A 22 2.75 -5.35 1.46
N ALA A 23 2.33 -6.28 2.32
CA ALA A 23 2.87 -7.63 2.41
C ALA A 23 2.86 -8.37 1.06
N ALA A 24 1.79 -8.21 0.27
CA ALA A 24 1.67 -8.80 -1.06
C ALA A 24 2.54 -8.14 -2.15
N MET A 25 3.17 -7.00 -1.90
CA MET A 25 4.06 -6.30 -2.84
C MET A 25 5.53 -6.60 -2.58
N SER A 26 6.35 -6.60 -3.64
CA SER A 26 7.81 -6.74 -3.53
C SER A 26 8.46 -5.45 -2.99
N LYS A 27 9.61 -5.55 -2.30
CA LYS A 27 10.32 -4.40 -1.72
C LYS A 27 10.52 -3.23 -2.69
N SER A 28 10.89 -3.54 -3.94
CA SER A 28 11.09 -2.57 -5.01
C SER A 28 9.79 -1.83 -5.39
N GLU A 29 8.66 -2.53 -5.36
CA GLU A 29 7.33 -1.96 -5.65
C GLU A 29 6.84 -1.08 -4.52
N ARG A 30 7.14 -1.48 -3.28
CA ARG A 30 6.83 -0.69 -2.11
C ARG A 30 7.56 0.64 -2.15
N LYS A 31 8.88 0.60 -2.39
CA LYS A 31 9.72 1.79 -2.53
C LYS A 31 9.22 2.71 -3.65
N LYS A 32 8.89 2.17 -4.83
CA LYS A 32 8.33 2.96 -5.95
C LYS A 32 7.02 3.65 -5.57
N THR A 33 6.17 2.98 -4.80
CA THR A 33 4.88 3.53 -4.36
C THR A 33 5.11 4.63 -3.34
N ASP A 34 5.93 4.40 -2.33
CA ASP A 34 6.31 5.37 -1.30
C ASP A 34 7.00 6.62 -1.91
N ASP A 35 7.98 6.43 -2.80
CA ASP A 35 8.66 7.53 -3.51
C ASP A 35 7.68 8.37 -4.33
N LYS A 36 6.75 7.74 -5.06
CA LYS A 36 5.70 8.47 -5.80
C LYS A 36 4.85 9.30 -4.84
N LYS A 37 4.43 8.73 -3.70
CA LYS A 37 3.61 9.43 -2.72
C LYS A 37 4.33 10.62 -2.11
N LYS A 38 5.58 10.44 -1.66
CA LYS A 38 6.39 11.54 -1.13
C LYS A 38 6.59 12.65 -2.14
N ARG A 39 6.90 12.30 -3.40
CA ARG A 39 7.10 13.29 -4.47
C ARG A 39 5.84 14.11 -4.72
N GLU A 40 4.68 13.47 -4.82
CA GLU A 40 3.42 14.17 -5.09
C GLU A 40 2.90 14.92 -3.86
N SER A 41 3.14 14.41 -2.65
CA SER A 41 2.86 15.15 -1.40
C SER A 41 3.71 16.41 -1.28
N ARG A 42 5.00 16.35 -1.64
CA ARG A 42 5.88 17.53 -1.73
C ARG A 42 5.41 18.55 -2.77
N LYS A 43 4.62 18.14 -3.77
CA LYS A 43 3.99 19.06 -4.75
C LYS A 43 2.70 19.70 -4.23
N GLY A 44 2.33 19.50 -2.96
CA GLY A 44 1.12 20.07 -2.37
C GLY A 44 -0.17 19.35 -2.75
N LYS A 45 -0.10 18.16 -3.35
CA LYS A 45 -1.31 17.38 -3.65
C LYS A 45 -1.87 16.76 -2.37
N GLN A 46 -3.04 17.22 -1.96
CA GLN A 46 -3.78 16.67 -0.81
C GLN A 46 -4.21 15.21 -1.06
N PHE A 47 -4.54 14.87 -2.30
CA PHE A 47 -4.87 13.51 -2.72
C PHE A 47 -3.93 13.04 -3.82
N VAL A 48 -3.22 11.96 -3.54
CA VAL A 48 -2.34 11.29 -4.50
C VAL A 48 -2.94 9.92 -4.77
N GLU A 49 -3.21 9.60 -6.03
CA GLU A 49 -3.66 8.27 -6.42
C GLU A 49 -2.60 7.19 -6.15
N ASN A 50 -3.04 5.97 -5.88
CA ASN A 50 -2.15 4.82 -5.76
C ASN A 50 -1.53 4.47 -7.12
N THR A 51 -0.31 3.92 -7.10
CA THR A 51 0.28 3.31 -8.30
C THR A 51 -0.61 2.15 -8.76
N GLU A 52 -0.59 1.84 -10.05
CA GLU A 52 -1.37 0.72 -10.60
C GLU A 52 -1.06 -0.61 -9.89
N ARG A 53 0.20 -0.83 -9.51
CA ARG A 53 0.62 -1.99 -8.71
C ARG A 53 -0.01 -1.99 -7.33
N ALA A 54 -0.02 -0.86 -6.64
CA ALA A 54 -0.65 -0.75 -5.34
C ALA A 54 -2.18 -0.87 -5.43
N LYS A 55 -2.81 -0.33 -6.48
CA LYS A 55 -4.24 -0.58 -6.77
C LYS A 55 -4.52 -2.08 -6.95
N LYS A 56 -3.68 -2.80 -7.69
CA LYS A 56 -3.79 -4.27 -7.87
C LYS A 56 -3.61 -5.02 -6.55
N ALA A 57 -2.60 -4.68 -5.76
CA ALA A 57 -2.35 -5.30 -4.46
C ALA A 57 -3.55 -5.10 -3.51
N ARG A 58 -4.10 -3.88 -3.45
CA ARG A 58 -5.32 -3.59 -2.67
C ARG A 58 -6.51 -4.42 -3.16
N LYS A 59 -6.70 -4.53 -4.47
CA LYS A 59 -7.81 -5.32 -5.05
C LYS A 59 -7.66 -6.82 -4.75
N ALA A 60 -6.44 -7.35 -4.81
CA ALA A 60 -6.16 -8.74 -4.48
C ALA A 60 -6.50 -9.05 -3.01
N VAL A 61 -6.04 -8.20 -2.08
CA VAL A 61 -6.38 -8.33 -0.66
C VAL A 61 -7.88 -8.21 -0.43
N SER A 62 -8.53 -7.17 -0.98
CA SER A 62 -9.98 -7.00 -0.81
C SER A 62 -10.78 -8.19 -1.35
N LYS A 63 -10.36 -8.78 -2.47
CA LYS A 63 -10.97 -10.00 -3.01
C LYS A 63 -10.74 -11.21 -2.11
N ALA A 64 -9.54 -11.35 -1.54
CA ALA A 64 -9.22 -12.42 -0.60
C ALA A 64 -10.06 -12.31 0.69
N GLU A 65 -10.17 -11.10 1.27
CA GLU A 65 -10.99 -10.86 2.46
C GLU A 65 -12.47 -11.11 2.18
N LYS A 66 -13.01 -10.65 1.02
CA LYS A 66 -14.40 -10.92 0.63
C LYS A 66 -14.68 -12.42 0.48
N ARG A 67 -13.76 -13.17 -0.13
CA ARG A 67 -13.87 -14.64 -0.24
C ARG A 67 -13.91 -15.31 1.14
N LYS A 68 -13.10 -14.81 2.08
CA LYS A 68 -13.06 -15.31 3.45
C LYS A 68 -14.37 -15.05 4.21
N MET A 69 -15.01 -13.91 3.95
CA MET A 69 -16.26 -13.49 4.63
C MET A 69 -17.53 -14.11 4.04
N GLY A 70 -17.51 -14.54 2.77
CA GLY A 70 -18.63 -15.25 2.13
C GLY A 70 -18.59 -16.77 2.26
N GLN A 71 -17.64 -17.32 3.03
CA GLN A 71 -17.51 -18.75 3.35
C GLN A 71 -17.89 -19.06 4.81
N GLY A 72 -18.49 -18.09 5.52
CA GLY A 72 -19.00 -18.25 6.88
C GLY A 72 -20.50 -18.42 6.89
#